data_AF-A0A7K1T1M1-F1
#
_entry.id   AF-A0A7K1T1M1-F1
#
_cell.length_a   1.000
_cell.length_b   1.000
_cell.length_c   1.000
_cell.angle_alpha   90.00
_cell.angle_beta   90.00
_cell.angle_gamma   90.00
#
_symmetry.space_group_name_H-M   'P 1'
#
loop_
_entity.id
_entity.type
_entity.pdbx_description
1 polymer ?
#
loop_
_entity_poly.entity_id
_entity_poly.type
_entity_poly.pdbx_seq_one_letter_code
_entity_poly.pdbx_strand_id
1 'polypeptide(L)'
;MTDDQAIELIEREFKEKTLGATEQYLEIHNPIYADNKLKIARIDREAKADYIIAYLPVIGEQFYFAVYINTSTNEITNIGTEAFHQVYFIATSEILTAKELTAITKLKPTESWNKGDLRKNGKSNHKYNSFKILPNPEPDEFEDKLKKLLDFLEQDNDGIKRLVEIADGYIQIAMDIHNGNGMIGGPTIDSDDIRRMNELKLSINFDLYVSGNSFKE
;
A
#
# COMPACT_ATOMS: atom_id res chain seq x y z
N MET A 1 5.45 -3.29 24.09
CA MET A 1 4.70 -2.01 24.01
C MET A 1 3.29 -2.25 23.46
N THR A 2 2.26 -1.72 24.11
CA THR A 2 0.85 -1.75 23.63
C THR A 2 0.58 -0.68 22.57
N ASP A 3 -0.57 -0.72 21.91
CA ASP A 3 -0.95 0.33 20.95
C ASP A 3 -1.08 1.67 21.67
N ASP A 4 -1.83 1.75 22.78
CA ASP A 4 -1.98 3.00 23.55
C ASP A 4 -0.64 3.64 23.92
N GLN A 5 0.35 2.84 24.33
CA GLN A 5 1.70 3.33 24.61
C GLN A 5 2.40 3.92 23.38
N ALA A 6 2.25 3.27 22.21
CA ALA A 6 2.78 3.79 20.96
C ALA A 6 2.09 5.10 20.57
N ILE A 7 0.75 5.17 20.70
CA ILE A 7 -0.04 6.38 20.42
C ILE A 7 0.42 7.54 21.30
N GLU A 8 0.58 7.33 22.61
CA GLU A 8 1.05 8.36 23.54
C GLU A 8 2.43 8.89 23.18
N LEU A 9 3.36 8.02 22.78
CA LEU A 9 4.69 8.42 22.32
C LEU A 9 4.62 9.29 21.06
N ILE A 10 3.79 8.90 20.10
CA ILE A 10 3.59 9.62 18.83
C ILE A 10 2.94 10.99 19.10
N GLU A 11 1.88 11.03 19.91
CA GLU A 11 1.21 12.30 20.25
C GLU A 11 2.16 13.27 20.95
N ARG A 12 3.02 12.77 21.84
CA ARG A 12 4.05 13.58 22.48
C ARG A 12 5.05 14.13 21.46
N GLU A 13 5.57 13.29 20.56
CA GLU A 13 6.54 13.71 19.56
C GLU A 13 5.96 14.74 18.59
N PHE A 14 4.74 14.56 18.09
CA PHE A 14 4.13 15.54 17.18
C PHE A 14 3.78 16.87 17.87
N LYS A 15 3.59 16.85 19.19
CA LYS A 15 3.39 18.06 20.00
C LYS A 15 4.71 18.78 20.27
N GLU A 16 5.68 18.06 20.83
CA GLU A 16 6.94 18.59 21.36
C GLU A 16 8.04 18.71 20.30
N LYS A 17 7.97 17.90 19.23
CA LYS A 17 8.87 17.88 18.07
C LYS A 17 10.32 17.69 18.45
N THR A 18 10.61 16.63 19.20
CA THR A 18 11.97 16.40 19.73
C THR A 18 12.95 15.96 18.66
N LEU A 19 12.46 15.38 17.55
CA LEU A 19 13.27 15.07 16.37
C LEU A 19 13.20 16.21 15.36
N GLY A 20 14.36 16.62 14.84
CA GLY A 20 14.43 17.65 13.78
C GLY A 20 13.69 17.24 12.50
N ALA A 21 13.61 15.94 12.20
CA ALA A 21 12.79 15.43 11.10
C ALA A 21 11.30 15.75 11.29
N THR A 22 10.78 15.63 12.52
CA THR A 22 9.39 15.96 12.85
C THR A 22 9.11 17.44 12.60
N GLU A 23 9.99 18.32 13.05
CA GLU A 23 9.86 19.76 12.78
C GLU A 23 9.81 20.06 11.28
N GLN A 24 10.74 19.48 10.52
CA GLN A 24 10.84 19.70 9.08
C GLN A 24 9.59 19.21 8.32
N TYR A 25 9.09 18.02 8.65
CA TYR A 25 7.88 17.49 8.03
C TYR A 25 6.64 18.30 8.38
N LEU A 26 6.48 18.68 9.65
CA LEU A 26 5.32 19.46 10.12
C LEU A 26 5.32 20.92 9.63
N GLU A 27 6.44 21.40 9.08
CA GLU A 27 6.50 22.71 8.43
C GLU A 27 5.76 22.73 7.08
N ILE A 28 5.71 21.59 6.38
CA ILE A 28 5.18 21.51 5.01
C ILE A 28 3.94 20.61 4.90
N HIS A 29 3.66 19.81 5.92
CA HIS A 29 2.59 18.81 5.95
C HIS A 29 1.85 18.82 7.29
N ASN A 30 0.60 18.37 7.26
CA ASN A 30 -0.24 18.29 8.45
C ASN A 30 -0.81 16.88 8.61
N PRO A 31 -0.65 16.23 9.78
CA PRO A 31 -1.31 14.95 10.03
C PRO A 31 -2.82 15.15 10.19
N ILE A 32 -3.60 14.09 9.96
CA ILE A 32 -5.05 14.12 10.21
C ILE A 32 -5.33 13.91 11.70
N TYR A 33 -6.21 14.74 12.26
CA TYR A 33 -6.75 14.56 13.61
C TYR A 33 -8.22 14.12 13.56
N ALA A 34 -8.61 13.21 14.46
CA ALA A 34 -9.99 12.82 14.71
C ALA A 34 -10.25 12.90 16.22
N ASP A 35 -11.31 13.61 16.64
CA ASP A 35 -11.64 13.83 18.05
C ASP A 35 -10.46 14.39 18.88
N ASN A 36 -9.72 15.34 18.30
CA ASN A 36 -8.49 15.94 18.86
C ASN A 36 -7.33 14.97 19.11
N LYS A 37 -7.38 13.75 18.57
CA LYS A 37 -6.28 12.78 18.60
C LYS A 37 -5.69 12.56 17.21
N LEU A 38 -4.41 12.21 17.16
CA LEU A 38 -3.79 11.84 15.90
C LEU A 38 -4.49 10.60 15.33
N LYS A 39 -4.90 10.68 14.07
CA LYS A 39 -5.41 9.50 13.37
C LYS A 39 -4.23 8.61 13.03
N ILE A 40 -4.26 7.38 13.51
CA ILE A 40 -3.29 6.34 13.14
C ILE A 40 -3.99 5.36 12.23
N ALA A 41 -3.46 5.20 11.01
CA ALA A 41 -4.06 4.37 9.98
C ALA A 41 -3.68 2.89 10.17
N ARG A 42 -2.48 2.61 10.67
CA ARG A 42 -2.02 1.27 11.06
C ARG A 42 -0.84 1.38 12.02
N ILE A 43 -0.74 0.42 12.94
CA ILE A 43 0.49 0.14 13.70
C ILE A 43 0.98 -1.22 13.22
N ASP A 44 2.06 -1.22 12.45
CA ASP A 44 2.69 -2.43 11.99
C ASP A 44 3.67 -2.98 13.02
N ARG A 45 3.57 -4.29 13.24
CA ARG A 45 4.39 -5.07 14.18
C ARG A 45 5.08 -6.25 13.50
N GLU A 46 4.91 -6.37 12.18
CA GLU A 46 5.51 -7.42 11.36
C GLU A 46 6.93 -7.03 10.91
N ALA A 47 7.28 -5.75 11.04
CA ALA A 47 8.64 -5.23 10.93
C ALA A 47 9.67 -5.98 11.83
N LYS A 48 10.96 -5.73 11.57
CA LYS A 48 12.11 -6.30 12.30
C LYS A 48 11.84 -6.38 13.81
N ALA A 49 12.30 -7.46 14.45
CA ALA A 49 11.94 -7.91 15.81
C ALA A 49 11.90 -6.85 16.94
N ASP A 50 12.55 -5.70 16.79
CA ASP A 50 12.61 -4.63 17.80
C ASP A 50 11.90 -3.34 17.40
N TYR A 51 11.24 -3.28 16.24
CA TYR A 51 10.60 -2.08 15.73
C TYR A 51 9.11 -2.27 15.47
N ILE A 52 8.35 -1.21 15.74
CA ILE A 52 7.00 -1.03 15.21
C ILE A 52 7.00 0.23 14.34
N ILE A 53 6.16 0.22 13.31
CA ILE A 53 5.98 1.35 12.41
C ILE A 53 4.54 1.81 12.52
N ALA A 54 4.32 3.05 12.95
CA ALA A 54 3.00 3.65 12.95
C ALA A 54 2.83 4.55 11.73
N TYR A 55 1.76 4.32 10.96
CA TYR A 55 1.43 5.08 9.76
C TYR A 55 0.36 6.11 10.07
N LEU A 56 0.66 7.38 9.84
CA LEU A 56 -0.26 8.49 10.05
C LEU A 56 -0.60 9.13 8.69
N PRO A 57 -1.88 9.27 8.34
CA PRO A 57 -2.27 9.91 7.10
C PRO A 57 -2.02 11.43 7.16
N VAL A 58 -1.68 11.99 6.01
CA VAL A 58 -1.38 13.42 5.83
C VAL A 58 -2.53 14.10 5.09
N ILE A 59 -2.90 15.31 5.52
CA ILE A 59 -4.01 16.07 4.93
C ILE A 59 -3.70 16.41 3.47
N GLY A 60 -4.57 15.97 2.56
CA GLY A 60 -4.49 16.30 1.14
C GLY A 60 -3.50 15.44 0.34
N GLU A 61 -2.81 14.52 1.01
CA GLU A 61 -1.78 13.67 0.40
C GLU A 61 -2.17 12.19 0.46
N GLN A 62 -1.59 11.39 -0.43
CA GLN A 62 -1.81 9.92 -0.46
C GLN A 62 -0.82 9.16 0.43
N PHE A 63 0.40 9.68 0.58
CA PHE A 63 1.44 9.07 1.40
C PHE A 63 1.18 9.26 2.90
N TYR A 64 1.97 8.57 3.73
CA TYR A 64 1.83 8.56 5.19
C TYR A 64 3.10 9.10 5.84
N PHE A 65 2.99 9.66 7.04
CA PHE A 65 4.12 9.67 7.95
C PHE A 65 4.35 8.26 8.47
N ALA A 66 5.60 7.80 8.47
CA ALA A 66 6.03 6.56 9.09
C ALA A 66 6.85 6.88 10.33
N VAL A 67 6.35 6.46 11.50
CA VAL A 67 7.00 6.69 12.79
C VAL A 67 7.60 5.38 13.27
N TYR A 68 8.93 5.34 13.38
CA TYR A 68 9.69 4.16 13.75
C TYR A 68 9.95 4.16 15.25
N ILE A 69 9.31 3.25 15.97
CA ILE A 69 9.44 3.13 17.42
C ILE A 69 10.25 1.88 17.75
N ASN A 70 11.35 2.06 18.49
CA ASN A 70 12.11 0.96 19.03
C ASN A 70 11.40 0.43 20.29
N THR A 71 10.96 -0.82 20.24
CA THR A 71 10.21 -1.44 21.33
C THR A 71 11.07 -1.88 22.51
N SER A 72 12.39 -2.01 22.31
CA SER A 72 13.35 -2.28 23.39
C SER A 72 13.65 -1.03 24.23
N THR A 73 13.75 0.15 23.61
CA THR A 73 14.00 1.42 24.33
C THR A 73 12.75 2.22 24.63
N ASN A 74 11.62 1.91 23.99
CA ASN A 74 10.37 2.68 24.01
C ASN A 74 10.54 4.12 23.52
N GLU A 75 11.34 4.31 22.46
CA GLU A 75 11.64 5.63 21.89
C GLU A 75 11.29 5.67 20.40
N ILE A 76 10.85 6.84 19.94
CA ILE A 76 10.77 7.14 18.52
C ILE A 76 12.19 7.42 18.04
N THR A 77 12.65 6.60 17.10
CA THR A 77 14.01 6.67 16.57
C THR A 77 14.10 7.47 15.28
N ASN A 78 13.01 7.53 14.53
CA ASN A 78 12.92 8.28 13.28
C ASN A 78 11.46 8.58 12.90
N ILE A 79 11.28 9.62 12.10
CA ILE A 79 10.05 9.88 11.35
C ILE A 79 10.44 10.10 9.88
N GLY A 80 9.74 9.42 8.98
CA GLY A 80 9.88 9.58 7.54
C GLY A 80 8.52 9.68 6.86
N THR A 81 8.54 9.59 5.54
CA THR A 81 7.34 9.38 4.73
C THR A 81 7.35 7.97 4.14
N GLU A 82 6.21 7.29 4.22
CA GLU A 82 5.97 6.04 3.51
C GLU A 82 5.06 6.32 2.32
N ALA A 83 5.47 5.87 1.14
CA ALA A 83 4.69 6.04 -0.06
C ALA A 83 3.34 5.32 0.04
N PHE A 84 2.33 5.85 -0.64
CA PHE A 84 1.08 5.12 -0.81
C PHE A 84 1.34 3.93 -1.73
N HIS A 85 0.99 2.72 -1.30
CA HIS A 85 1.15 1.52 -2.10
C HIS A 85 -0.19 0.79 -2.29
N GLN A 86 -0.62 0.63 -3.55
CA GLN A 86 -1.57 -0.41 -3.93
C GLN A 86 -0.87 -1.48 -4.74
N VAL A 87 -0.72 -2.66 -4.14
CA VAL A 87 -0.18 -3.86 -4.79
C VAL A 87 -1.32 -4.86 -4.92
N TYR A 88 -1.76 -5.11 -6.15
CA TYR A 88 -2.91 -5.98 -6.40
C TYR A 88 -2.74 -6.81 -7.65
N PHE A 89 -3.37 -7.97 -7.66
CA PHE A 89 -3.57 -8.73 -8.88
C PHE A 89 -4.81 -8.22 -9.60
N ILE A 90 -4.72 -8.10 -10.92
CA ILE A 90 -5.87 -7.83 -11.78
C ILE A 90 -5.82 -8.74 -13.00
N ALA A 91 -6.98 -9.26 -13.38
CA ALA A 91 -7.22 -9.94 -14.64
C ALA A 91 -8.35 -9.20 -15.38
N THR A 92 -8.14 -8.91 -16.66
CA THR A 92 -9.09 -8.15 -17.47
C THR A 92 -9.46 -8.91 -18.74
N SER A 93 -10.70 -8.79 -19.19
CA SER A 93 -11.14 -9.44 -20.43
C SER A 93 -12.18 -8.62 -21.16
N GLU A 94 -12.05 -8.57 -22.48
CA GLU A 94 -13.07 -8.02 -23.38
C GLU A 94 -14.19 -9.03 -23.69
N ILE A 95 -13.97 -10.33 -23.41
CA ILE A 95 -14.85 -11.43 -23.78
C ILE A 95 -15.54 -12.03 -22.56
N LEU A 96 -14.77 -12.39 -21.53
CA LEU A 96 -15.28 -13.03 -20.33
C LEU A 96 -15.93 -11.99 -19.40
N THR A 97 -17.13 -12.28 -18.91
CA THR A 97 -17.81 -11.47 -17.90
C THR A 97 -17.11 -11.55 -16.54
N ALA A 98 -17.39 -10.60 -15.65
CA ALA A 98 -16.86 -10.63 -14.28
C ALA A 98 -17.21 -11.93 -13.53
N LYS A 99 -18.42 -12.47 -13.79
CA LYS A 99 -18.86 -13.73 -13.19
C LYS A 99 -18.05 -14.92 -13.70
N GLU A 100 -17.76 -14.97 -15.00
CA GLU A 100 -16.94 -16.02 -15.60
C GLU A 100 -15.50 -15.93 -15.13
N LEU A 101 -14.93 -14.72 -15.05
CA LEU A 101 -13.60 -14.49 -14.49
C LEU A 101 -13.50 -15.01 -13.04
N THR A 102 -14.49 -14.65 -12.21
CA THR A 102 -14.56 -15.10 -10.81
C THR A 102 -14.68 -16.61 -10.69
N ALA A 103 -15.28 -17.30 -11.67
CA ALA A 103 -15.46 -18.75 -11.64
C ALA A 103 -14.19 -19.54 -12.03
N ILE A 104 -13.14 -18.89 -12.55
CA ILE A 104 -11.88 -19.54 -12.96
C ILE A 104 -11.05 -19.98 -11.75
N THR A 105 -11.16 -19.25 -10.65
CA THR A 105 -10.41 -19.49 -9.42
C THR A 105 -11.36 -19.69 -8.25
N LYS A 106 -10.90 -20.39 -7.21
CA LYS A 106 -11.62 -20.45 -5.92
C LYS A 106 -11.42 -19.19 -5.06
N LEU A 107 -10.51 -18.31 -5.45
CA LEU A 107 -10.22 -17.07 -4.74
C LEU A 107 -11.35 -16.06 -4.93
N LYS A 108 -11.70 -15.36 -3.84
CA LYS A 108 -12.71 -14.30 -3.89
C LYS A 108 -12.04 -12.98 -4.30
N PRO A 109 -12.58 -12.27 -5.30
CA PRO A 109 -12.06 -10.96 -5.66
C PRO A 109 -12.40 -9.95 -4.56
N THR A 110 -11.51 -8.99 -4.34
CA THR A 110 -11.80 -7.77 -3.58
C THR A 110 -12.74 -6.86 -4.37
N GLU A 111 -12.59 -6.84 -5.70
CA GLU A 111 -13.43 -6.05 -6.59
C GLU A 111 -13.58 -6.75 -7.95
N SER A 112 -14.75 -6.60 -8.58
CA SER A 112 -15.00 -7.09 -9.92
C SER A 112 -16.03 -6.19 -10.61
N TRP A 113 -15.92 -6.02 -11.92
CA TRP A 113 -16.87 -5.23 -12.70
C TRP A 113 -17.01 -5.77 -14.11
N ASN A 114 -18.14 -5.50 -14.75
CA ASN A 114 -18.32 -5.76 -16.17
C ASN A 114 -17.99 -4.53 -17.00
N LYS A 115 -17.68 -4.77 -18.27
CA LYS A 115 -17.61 -3.73 -19.28
C LYS A 115 -18.95 -2.99 -19.36
N GLY A 116 -18.90 -1.67 -19.34
CA GLY A 116 -20.08 -0.80 -19.35
C GLY A 116 -20.56 -0.37 -17.96
N ASP A 117 -20.12 -1.02 -16.89
CA ASP A 117 -20.44 -0.60 -15.53
C ASP A 117 -19.86 0.79 -15.25
N LEU A 118 -20.60 1.61 -14.50
CA LEU A 118 -20.16 2.96 -14.13
C LEU A 118 -19.02 2.88 -13.11
N ARG A 119 -17.93 3.62 -13.37
CA ARG A 119 -16.83 3.73 -12.40
C ARG A 119 -17.30 4.44 -11.13
N LYS A 120 -16.59 4.25 -10.02
CA LYS A 120 -16.87 4.89 -8.71
C LYS A 120 -17.01 6.41 -8.77
N ASN A 121 -16.33 7.08 -9.70
CA ASN A 121 -16.42 8.53 -9.88
C ASN A 121 -17.72 9.00 -10.58
N GLY A 122 -18.55 8.08 -11.08
CA GLY A 122 -19.80 8.36 -11.77
C GLY A 122 -19.66 9.01 -13.15
N LYS A 123 -18.43 9.22 -13.65
CA LYS A 123 -18.15 10.05 -14.84
C LYS A 123 -17.81 9.26 -16.09
N SER A 124 -17.56 7.97 -15.97
CA SER A 124 -17.13 7.12 -17.09
C SER A 124 -17.41 5.65 -16.80
N ASN A 125 -17.49 4.85 -17.85
CA ASN A 125 -17.73 3.42 -17.72
C ASN A 125 -16.41 2.62 -17.78
N HIS A 126 -16.43 1.41 -17.23
CA HIS A 126 -15.37 0.43 -17.43
C HIS A 126 -15.33 -0.04 -18.89
N LYS A 127 -14.13 -0.14 -19.46
CA LYS A 127 -13.92 -0.50 -20.87
C LYS A 127 -13.79 -2.00 -21.10
N TYR A 128 -13.54 -2.76 -20.04
CA TYR A 128 -13.31 -4.19 -20.00
C TYR A 128 -13.94 -4.78 -18.73
N ASN A 129 -14.13 -6.09 -18.70
CA ASN A 129 -14.51 -6.84 -17.50
C ASN A 129 -13.28 -7.12 -16.64
N SER A 130 -13.44 -7.26 -15.34
CA SER A 130 -12.30 -7.40 -14.42
C SER A 130 -12.58 -8.27 -13.21
N PHE A 131 -11.49 -8.87 -12.73
CA PHE A 131 -11.34 -9.54 -11.45
C PHE A 131 -10.10 -8.96 -10.76
N LYS A 132 -10.25 -8.44 -9.54
CA LYS A 132 -9.17 -7.80 -8.77
C LYS A 132 -9.05 -8.38 -7.36
N ILE A 133 -7.82 -8.65 -6.93
CA ILE A 133 -7.47 -9.08 -5.57
C ILE A 133 -6.48 -8.07 -4.96
N LEU A 134 -6.89 -7.46 -3.85
CA LEU A 134 -6.07 -6.58 -3.01
C LEU A 134 -6.20 -7.06 -1.55
N PRO A 135 -5.27 -7.92 -1.07
CA PRO A 135 -5.40 -8.53 0.25
C PRO A 135 -4.91 -7.60 1.39
N ASN A 136 -4.09 -6.60 1.07
CA ASN A 136 -3.52 -5.65 2.03
C ASN A 136 -3.83 -4.19 1.62
N PRO A 137 -5.04 -3.68 1.92
CA PRO A 137 -5.47 -2.33 1.55
C PRO A 137 -4.99 -1.23 2.51
N GLU A 138 -4.48 -1.57 3.69
CA GLU A 138 -3.98 -0.63 4.71
C GLU A 138 -2.61 -0.02 4.30
N PRO A 139 -2.05 0.98 4.97
CA PRO A 139 -0.67 1.42 4.70
C PRO A 139 0.32 0.29 4.98
N ASP A 140 1.37 0.15 4.17
CA ASP A 140 2.46 -0.81 4.39
C ASP A 140 3.61 -0.55 3.41
N GLU A 141 4.74 -1.16 3.71
CA GLU A 141 5.86 -1.26 2.78
C GLU A 141 5.47 -2.08 1.53
N PHE A 142 6.09 -1.77 0.39
CA PHE A 142 5.80 -2.43 -0.88
C PHE A 142 6.09 -3.94 -0.83
N GLU A 143 7.23 -4.31 -0.26
CA GLU A 143 7.74 -5.67 -0.15
C GLU A 143 6.76 -6.56 0.62
N ASP A 144 6.25 -6.08 1.76
CA ASP A 144 5.30 -6.81 2.59
C ASP A 144 3.94 -6.97 1.88
N LYS A 145 3.52 -5.95 1.14
CA LYS A 145 2.32 -6.03 0.29
C LYS A 145 2.45 -7.04 -0.83
N LEU A 146 3.61 -7.09 -1.49
CA LEU A 146 3.88 -8.04 -2.55
C LEU A 146 3.86 -9.47 -1.99
N LYS A 147 4.52 -9.72 -0.85
CA LYS A 147 4.53 -11.02 -0.16
C LYS A 147 3.13 -11.46 0.20
N LYS A 148 2.34 -10.60 0.86
CA LYS A 148 0.95 -10.88 1.23
C LYS A 148 0.07 -11.13 0.01
N LEU A 149 0.31 -10.44 -1.11
CA LEU A 149 -0.38 -10.71 -2.37
C LEU A 149 -0.02 -12.10 -2.90
N LEU A 150 1.27 -12.42 -3.01
CA LEU A 150 1.73 -13.71 -3.51
C LEU A 150 1.23 -14.86 -2.61
N ASP A 151 1.30 -14.73 -1.28
CA ASP A 151 0.76 -15.68 -0.31
C ASP A 151 -0.73 -15.95 -0.56
N PHE A 152 -1.49 -14.91 -0.91
CA PHE A 152 -2.91 -15.02 -1.20
C PHE A 152 -3.17 -15.72 -2.54
N LEU A 153 -2.42 -15.34 -3.60
CA LEU A 153 -2.57 -15.91 -4.94
C LEU A 153 -2.20 -17.40 -4.96
N GLU A 154 -1.17 -17.79 -4.21
CA GLU A 154 -0.67 -19.18 -4.15
C GLU A 154 -1.66 -20.17 -3.53
N GLN A 155 -2.69 -19.68 -2.83
CA GLN A 155 -3.77 -20.52 -2.35
C GLN A 155 -4.52 -21.19 -3.52
N ASP A 156 -4.45 -20.64 -4.74
CA ASP A 156 -5.00 -21.23 -5.96
C ASP A 156 -4.12 -21.02 -7.22
N ASN A 157 -2.91 -21.58 -7.18
CA ASN A 157 -1.93 -21.49 -8.27
C ASN A 157 -2.50 -21.73 -9.68
N ASP A 158 -3.30 -22.78 -9.85
CA ASP A 158 -3.83 -23.16 -11.17
C ASP A 158 -4.89 -22.16 -11.67
N GLY A 159 -5.74 -21.67 -10.76
CA GLY A 159 -6.72 -20.63 -11.06
C GLY A 159 -6.06 -19.33 -11.48
N ILE A 160 -5.01 -18.90 -10.76
CA ILE A 160 -4.25 -17.68 -11.10
C ILE A 160 -3.53 -17.83 -12.44
N LYS A 161 -2.81 -18.93 -12.68
CA LYS A 161 -2.16 -19.19 -13.97
C LYS A 161 -3.14 -19.14 -15.13
N ARG A 162 -4.36 -19.65 -14.92
CA ARG A 162 -5.40 -19.63 -15.95
C ARG A 162 -5.93 -18.23 -16.19
N LEU A 163 -6.13 -17.42 -15.14
CA LEU A 163 -6.49 -16.00 -15.28
C LEU A 163 -5.41 -15.21 -16.04
N VAL A 164 -4.14 -15.48 -15.76
CA VAL A 164 -3.01 -14.90 -16.51
C VAL A 164 -3.10 -15.26 -17.99
N GLU A 165 -3.36 -16.52 -18.31
CA GLU A 165 -3.34 -17.02 -19.69
C GLU A 165 -4.52 -16.56 -20.54
N ILE A 166 -5.73 -16.48 -19.98
CA ILE A 166 -6.95 -16.24 -20.77
C ILE A 166 -7.63 -14.88 -20.51
N ALA A 167 -7.11 -14.11 -19.55
CA ALA A 167 -7.71 -12.84 -19.11
C ALA A 167 -6.65 -11.82 -18.68
N ASP A 168 -5.53 -11.73 -19.42
CA ASP A 168 -4.49 -10.71 -19.26
C ASP A 168 -4.17 -10.41 -17.78
N GLY A 169 -3.92 -11.46 -17.00
CA GLY A 169 -3.70 -11.37 -15.57
C GLY A 169 -2.27 -10.92 -15.23
N TYR A 170 -2.13 -9.94 -14.34
CA TYR A 170 -0.82 -9.43 -13.89
C TYR A 170 -0.92 -8.73 -12.53
N ILE A 171 0.23 -8.42 -11.93
CA ILE A 171 0.31 -7.57 -10.73
C ILE A 171 0.38 -6.10 -11.17
N GLN A 172 -0.54 -5.28 -10.68
CA GLN A 172 -0.48 -3.83 -10.84
C GLN A 172 -0.05 -3.18 -9.53
N ILE A 173 0.92 -2.28 -9.64
CA ILE A 173 1.39 -1.42 -8.57
C ILE A 173 0.96 0.01 -8.89
N ALA A 174 0.33 0.67 -7.93
CA ALA A 174 0.19 2.13 -7.94
C ALA A 174 0.93 2.67 -6.71
N MET A 175 1.90 3.56 -6.96
CA MET A 175 2.73 4.17 -5.91
C MET A 175 2.59 5.69 -5.96
N ASP A 176 2.31 6.33 -4.82
CA ASP A 176 2.35 7.80 -4.70
C ASP A 176 3.42 8.20 -3.68
N ILE A 177 4.48 8.83 -4.18
CA ILE A 177 5.73 9.09 -3.47
C ILE A 177 5.82 10.58 -3.13
N HIS A 178 6.21 10.90 -1.89
CA HIS A 178 6.43 12.28 -1.47
C HIS A 178 7.60 12.93 -2.25
N ASN A 179 7.37 14.11 -2.81
CA ASN A 179 8.30 14.91 -3.61
C ASN A 179 9.42 15.62 -2.81
N GLY A 180 9.63 15.24 -1.54
CA GLY A 180 10.37 15.99 -0.53
C GLY A 180 11.56 16.81 -1.03
N ASN A 181 12.71 16.15 -1.25
CA ASN A 181 13.91 16.80 -1.82
C ASN A 181 14.15 16.39 -3.28
N GLY A 182 13.10 15.96 -3.99
CA GLY A 182 13.20 15.47 -5.36
C GLY A 182 13.90 14.10 -5.51
N MET A 183 14.30 13.44 -4.42
CA MET A 183 14.74 12.05 -4.47
C MET A 183 13.53 11.13 -4.40
N ILE A 184 13.37 10.31 -5.43
CA ILE A 184 12.32 9.30 -5.51
C ILE A 184 12.96 7.95 -5.18
N GLY A 185 12.51 7.32 -4.09
CA GLY A 185 12.92 5.96 -3.73
C GLY A 185 12.43 4.93 -4.75
N GLY A 186 12.83 3.67 -4.58
CA GLY A 186 12.40 2.59 -5.46
C GLY A 186 12.05 1.33 -4.68
N PRO A 187 11.11 0.52 -5.18
CA PRO A 187 10.81 -0.78 -4.60
C PRO A 187 11.94 -1.77 -4.88
N THR A 188 12.11 -2.75 -3.99
CA THR A 188 12.95 -3.92 -4.21
C THR A 188 12.06 -5.16 -4.34
N ILE A 189 12.39 -6.05 -5.27
CA ILE A 189 11.79 -7.38 -5.33
C ILE A 189 12.92 -8.37 -5.09
N ASP A 190 12.82 -9.14 -4.01
CA ASP A 190 13.84 -10.15 -3.71
C ASP A 190 13.74 -11.36 -4.65
N SER A 191 14.78 -12.20 -4.63
CA SER A 191 14.84 -13.36 -5.52
C SER A 191 13.74 -14.39 -5.26
N ASP A 192 13.23 -14.48 -4.03
CA ASP A 192 12.16 -15.41 -3.69
C ASP A 192 10.83 -14.94 -4.29
N ASP A 193 10.51 -13.66 -4.15
CA ASP A 193 9.30 -13.08 -4.74
C ASP A 193 9.34 -13.09 -6.28
N ILE A 194 10.50 -12.85 -6.90
CA ILE A 194 10.69 -13.03 -8.35
C ILE A 194 10.39 -14.47 -8.77
N ARG A 195 10.90 -15.46 -8.03
CA ARG A 195 10.64 -16.88 -8.33
C ARG A 195 9.15 -17.18 -8.24
N ARG A 196 8.48 -16.76 -7.16
CA ARG A 196 7.05 -16.98 -6.91
C ARG A 196 6.18 -16.35 -8.00
N MET A 197 6.48 -15.11 -8.40
CA MET A 197 5.83 -14.45 -9.53
C MET A 197 5.97 -15.25 -10.82
N ASN A 198 7.18 -15.71 -11.13
CA ASN A 198 7.44 -16.51 -12.33
C ASN A 198 6.72 -17.86 -12.30
N GLU A 199 6.66 -18.52 -11.14
CA GLU A 199 5.89 -19.76 -10.96
C GLU A 199 4.40 -19.58 -11.26
N LEU A 200 3.84 -18.40 -10.95
CA LEU A 200 2.46 -18.00 -11.28
C LEU A 200 2.30 -17.43 -12.69
N LYS A 201 3.38 -17.34 -13.48
CA LYS A 201 3.45 -16.68 -14.80
C LYS A 201 3.12 -15.18 -14.78
N LEU A 202 3.26 -14.52 -13.63
CA LEU A 202 2.87 -13.12 -13.46
C LEU A 202 3.90 -12.18 -14.09
N SER A 203 3.39 -11.16 -14.78
CA SER A 203 4.11 -9.91 -15.01
C SER A 203 3.73 -8.88 -13.94
N ILE A 204 4.47 -7.77 -13.90
CA ILE A 204 4.23 -6.66 -12.98
C ILE A 204 4.27 -5.34 -13.75
N ASN A 205 3.33 -4.44 -13.45
CA ASN A 205 3.29 -3.09 -14.00
C ASN A 205 3.36 -2.05 -12.86
N PHE A 206 4.12 -0.97 -13.09
CA PHE A 206 4.34 0.10 -12.11
C PHE A 206 3.78 1.43 -12.62
N ASP A 207 2.78 1.94 -11.91
CA ASP A 207 2.27 3.30 -12.09
C ASP A 207 2.80 4.17 -10.93
N LEU A 208 3.76 5.03 -11.23
CA LEU A 208 4.44 5.87 -10.24
C LEU A 208 3.95 7.31 -10.34
N TYR A 209 3.57 7.87 -9.20
CA TYR A 209 3.15 9.24 -9.02
C TYR A 209 4.02 9.92 -7.96
N VAL A 210 4.15 11.24 -8.08
CA VAL A 210 4.89 12.07 -7.15
C VAL A 210 3.97 13.20 -6.70
N SER A 211 3.83 13.38 -5.39
CA SER A 211 2.94 14.36 -4.77
C SER A 211 3.56 15.03 -3.55
N GLY A 212 2.85 15.99 -2.97
CA GLY A 212 3.29 16.75 -1.81
C GLY A 212 4.27 17.89 -2.07
N ASN A 213 4.39 18.74 -1.05
CA ASN A 213 5.28 19.90 -1.05
C ASN A 213 6.75 19.47 -0.90
N SER A 214 7.64 20.18 -1.60
CA SER A 214 9.08 20.04 -1.36
C SER A 214 9.48 20.69 -0.03
N PHE A 215 10.56 20.21 0.57
CA PHE A 215 11.13 20.85 1.75
C PHE A 215 11.59 22.27 1.44
N LYS A 216 11.52 23.14 2.45
CA LYS A 216 12.06 24.51 2.34
C LYS A 216 13.58 24.48 2.46
N GLU A 217 14.22 25.40 1.74
CA GLU A 217 15.67 25.66 1.80
C GLU A 217 16.06 26.43 3.08
#